data_AF-A0A101C9G3-F1
#
_entry.id   AF-A0A101C9G3-F1
#
_cell.length_a   1.000
_cell.length_b   1.000
_cell.length_c   1.000
_cell.angle_alpha   90.00
_cell.angle_beta   90.00
_cell.angle_gamma   90.00
#
_symmetry.space_group_name_H-M   'P 1'
#
loop_
_entity.id
_entity.type
_entity.pdbx_description
1 polymer ?
#
loop_
_entity_poly.entity_id
_entity_poly.type
_entity_poly.pdbx_seq_one_letter_code
_entity_poly.pdbx_strand_id
1 'polypeptide(L)' 'MIPQNFKDILSNTENAGLYQTLALIFFMLFFIALVIYVFSRPKKYYKEEEHAPLEDDQDDVNLKN' A
#
# COMPACT_ATOMS: atom_id res chain seq x y z
N MET A 1 30.67 10.41 -9.12
CA MET A 1 31.31 9.08 -8.98
C MET A 1 30.59 8.35 -7.87
N ILE A 2 30.07 7.15 -8.12
CA ILE A 2 29.56 6.30 -7.04
C ILE A 2 30.78 6.00 -6.15
N PRO A 3 30.71 6.19 -4.81
CA PRO A 3 31.88 5.99 -3.96
C PRO A 3 32.41 4.58 -4.14
N GLN A 4 33.73 4.43 -4.30
CA GLN A 4 34.38 3.15 -4.64
C GLN A 4 33.98 2.02 -3.67
N ASN A 5 33.77 2.36 -2.40
CA ASN A 5 33.27 1.47 -1.35
C ASN A 5 31.93 0.78 -1.71
N PHE A 6 31.00 1.47 -2.37
CA PHE A 6 29.73 0.85 -2.81
C PHE A 6 29.95 -0.13 -3.96
N LYS A 7 30.90 0.21 -4.85
CA LYS A 7 31.24 -0.64 -5.99
C LYS A 7 31.89 -1.94 -5.51
N ASP A 8 32.71 -1.87 -4.46
CA ASP A 8 33.35 -3.03 -3.83
C ASP A 8 32.34 -3.89 -3.03
N ILE A 9 31.36 -3.29 -2.34
CA ILE A 9 30.29 -4.05 -1.68
C ILE A 9 29.42 -4.80 -2.69
N LEU A 10 29.18 -4.22 -3.87
CA LEU A 10 28.35 -4.84 -4.90
C LEU A 10 29.10 -5.92 -5.68
N SER A 11 30.40 -5.73 -5.92
CA SER A 11 31.25 -6.64 -6.68
C SER A 11 31.81 -7.81 -5.85
N ASN A 12 31.93 -7.67 -4.53
CA ASN A 12 32.53 -8.66 -3.64
C ASN A 12 31.48 -9.58 -3.00
N THR A 13 30.54 -10.02 -3.83
CA THR A 13 29.37 -10.77 -3.41
C THR A 13 29.47 -12.18 -3.98
N GLU A 14 30.37 -12.98 -3.42
CA GLU A 14 30.45 -14.42 -3.70
C GLU A 14 29.07 -15.10 -3.59
N ASN A 15 28.19 -14.53 -2.76
CA ASN A 15 26.79 -14.93 -2.57
C ASN A 15 25.74 -13.94 -3.13
N ALA A 16 26.09 -13.02 -4.05
CA ALA A 16 25.16 -12.02 -4.60
C ALA A 16 23.89 -12.66 -5.15
N GLY A 17 24.06 -13.74 -5.92
CA GLY A 17 22.94 -14.47 -6.52
C GLY A 17 21.99 -15.04 -5.46
N LEU A 18 22.53 -15.51 -4.33
CA LEU A 18 21.72 -15.99 -3.20
C LEU A 18 20.94 -14.85 -2.55
N TYR A 19 21.60 -13.72 -2.23
CA TYR A 19 20.93 -12.56 -1.64
C TYR A 19 19.88 -11.94 -2.58
N GLN A 20 20.17 -11.87 -3.87
CA GLN A 20 19.23 -11.40 -4.89
C GLN A 20 17.99 -12.30 -4.96
N THR A 21 18.18 -13.63 -4.97
CA THR A 21 17.08 -14.59 -5.00
C THR A 21 16.25 -14.50 -3.72
N LEU A 22 16.92 -14.37 -2.56
CA LEU A 22 16.25 -14.23 -1.28
C LEU A 22 15.43 -12.92 -1.21
N ALA A 23 15.97 -11.81 -1.69
CA ALA A 23 15.27 -10.54 -1.78
C ALA A 23 14.02 -10.64 -2.67
N LEU A 24 14.10 -11.35 -3.80
CA LEU A 24 12.96 -11.60 -4.68
C LEU A 24 11.86 -12.40 -3.97
N ILE A 25 12.24 -13.45 -3.24
CA ILE A 25 11.30 -14.28 -2.47
C ILE A 25 10.62 -13.43 -1.39
N PHE A 26 11.38 -12.66 -0.62
CA PHE A 26 10.81 -11.79 0.41
C PHE A 26 9.88 -10.72 -0.18
N PHE A 27 10.26 -10.10 -1.29
CA PHE A 27 9.42 -9.13 -1.98
C PHE A 27 8.09 -9.75 -2.42
N MET A 28 8.13 -10.96 -2.97
CA MET A 28 6.94 -11.68 -3.41
C MET A 28 6.04 -12.08 -2.23
N LEU A 29 6.61 -12.60 -1.14
CA LEU A 29 5.88 -12.96 0.07
C LEU A 29 5.23 -11.73 0.71
N PHE A 30 5.97 -10.61 0.79
CA PHE A 30 5.43 -9.34 1.27
C PHE A 30 4.25 -8.88 0.42
N PHE A 31 4.36 -9.00 -0.90
CA PHE A 31 3.29 -8.61 -1.81
C PHE A 31 2.03 -9.47 -1.63
N ILE A 32 2.18 -10.80 -1.54
CA ILE A 32 1.07 -11.72 -1.26
C ILE A 32 0.43 -11.40 0.10
N ALA A 33 1.24 -11.17 1.13
CA ALA A 33 0.75 -10.81 2.46
C ALA A 33 -0.03 -9.48 2.44
N LEU A 34 0.43 -8.49 1.68
CA LEU A 34 -0.25 -7.20 1.50
C LEU A 34 -1.60 -7.40 0.80
N VAL A 35 -1.63 -8.16 -0.30
CA VAL A 35 -2.87 -8.49 -1.01
C VAL A 35 -3.87 -9.14 -0.06
N ILE A 36 -3.46 -10.19 0.66
CA ILE A 36 -4.31 -10.86 1.65
C ILE A 36 -4.77 -9.87 2.72
N TYR A 37 -3.87 -9.04 3.24
CA TYR A 37 -4.20 -8.05 4.26
C TYR A 37 -5.27 -7.07 3.76
N VAL A 38 -5.11 -6.52 2.56
CA VAL A 38 -6.06 -5.58 1.95
C VAL A 38 -7.43 -6.25 1.72
N PHE A 39 -7.46 -7.46 1.17
CA PHE A 39 -8.72 -8.19 0.98
C PHE A 39 -9.37 -8.63 2.31
N SER A 40 -8.56 -8.92 3.33
CA SER A 40 -9.05 -9.30 4.67
C SER A 40 -9.54 -8.09 5.47
N ARG A 41 -9.25 -6.84 5.06
CA ARG A 41 -9.86 -5.67 5.67
C ARG A 41 -11.35 -5.71 5.32
N PRO A 42 -12.24 -5.92 6.32
CA PRO A 42 -13.66 -5.99 6.03
C PRO A 42 -14.13 -4.61 5.56
N LYS A 43 -14.99 -4.58 4.55
CA LYS A 43 -15.71 -3.37 4.06
C LYS A 43 -16.58 -2.68 5.13
N LYS A 44 -16.46 -3.09 6.41
CA LYS A 44 -17.30 -2.68 7.53
C LYS A 44 -17.09 -1.22 7.94
N TYR A 45 -16.04 -0.56 7.47
CA TYR A 45 -15.88 0.89 7.65
C TYR A 45 -16.91 1.71 6.86
N TYR A 46 -17.54 1.14 5.83
CA TYR A 46 -18.59 1.83 5.09
C TYR A 46 -19.98 1.56 5.64
N LYS A 47 -20.17 0.69 6.65
CA LYS A 47 -21.52 0.46 7.19
C LYS A 47 -22.04 1.64 8.03
N GLU A 48 -21.16 2.40 8.65
CA GLU A 48 -21.56 3.62 9.35
C GLU A 48 -21.80 4.77 8.36
N GLU A 49 -21.00 4.85 7.30
CA GLU A 49 -21.11 5.83 6.20
C GLU A 49 -22.30 5.55 5.26
N GLU A 50 -22.70 4.28 5.08
CA GLU A 50 -23.90 3.86 4.31
C GLU A 50 -25.19 4.29 5.02
N HIS A 51 -25.12 4.51 6.33
CA HIS A 51 -26.22 5.04 7.16
C HIS A 51 -25.98 6.49 7.59
N ALA A 52 -24.89 7.11 7.13
CA ALA A 52 -24.76 8.55 7.28
C ALA A 52 -25.96 9.14 6.54
N PRO A 53 -26.76 10.00 7.21
CA PRO A 53 -27.79 10.73 6.49
C PRO A 53 -27.09 11.38 5.31
N LEU A 54 -27.61 11.14 4.09
CA LEU A 54 -27.25 11.97 2.95
C LEU A 54 -27.41 13.41 3.47
N GLU A 55 -26.36 14.22 3.38
CA GLU A 55 -26.55 15.65 3.40
C GLU A 55 -27.44 15.91 2.18
N ASP A 56 -28.76 15.76 2.37
CA ASP A 56 -29.75 16.39 1.51
C ASP A 56 -29.26 17.82 1.50
N ASP A 57 -28.91 18.28 0.30
CA ASP A 57 -28.62 19.67 0.01
C ASP A 57 -29.81 20.50 0.52
N GLN A 58 -29.86 20.79 1.83
CA GLN A 58 -30.74 21.78 2.46
C GLN A 58 -30.17 23.17 2.17
N ASP A 59 -29.73 23.34 0.92
CA ASP A 59 -29.66 24.61 0.23
C ASP A 59 -30.89 24.69 -0.68
N ASP A 60 -32.09 24.51 -0.10
CA ASP A 60 -33.33 25.08 -0.63
C ASP A 60 -33.28 26.60 -0.43
N VAL A 61 -32.37 27.19 -1.18
CA VAL A 61 -32.25 28.59 -1.52
C VAL A 61 -33.55 28.98 -2.23
N ASN A 62 -34.43 29.62 -1.46
CA ASN A 62 -35.67 30.33 -1.81
C ASN A 62 -36.99 29.54 -1.76
N LEU A 63 -37.93 30.00 -0.92
CA LEU A 63 -39.21 30.62 -1.33
C LEU A 63 -40.20 30.68 -0.16
N LYS A 64 -40.32 31.84 0.51
CA LYS A 64 -41.60 32.54 0.78
C LYS A 64 -41.41 33.81 1.62
N ASN A 65 -41.68 34.94 0.94
CA ASN A 65 -42.22 36.22 1.40
C ASN A 65 -42.25 36.53 2.90
#